data_AF-A0A3P0P6L8-F1
#
_entry.id   AF-A0A3P0P6L8-F1
#
_cell.length_a   1.000
_cell.length_b   1.000
_cell.length_c   1.000
_cell.angle_alpha   90.00
_cell.angle_beta   90.00
_cell.angle_gamma   90.00
#
_symmetry.space_group_name_H-M   'P 1'
#
loop_
_entity.id
_entity.type
_entity.pdbx_description
1 polymer ?
#
loop_
_entity_poly.entity_id
_entity_poly.type
_entity_poly.pdbx_seq_one_letter_code
_entity_poly.pdbx_strand_id
1 'polypeptide(L)'
;MNQLDMLELAARAAGWETKRHTVRDLTAIHVRPHATATWRAFDSIGSRADAFELSSAARIDVTHFADYVTAHAGAGAFRHFTHDDIDARHDVGAQQSERERATRRAITECAALIGRDVGAPWWRTV
;
A
#
# COMPACT_ATOMS: atom_id res chain seq x y z
N MET A 1 5.98 3.17 12.63
CA MET A 1 4.81 2.32 12.31
C MET A 1 5.35 0.94 11.99
N ASN A 2 4.90 -0.12 12.67
CA ASN A 2 5.35 -1.47 12.31
C ASN A 2 4.71 -1.88 10.95
N GLN A 3 5.22 -2.94 10.33
CA GLN A 3 4.74 -3.36 9.00
C GLN A 3 3.26 -3.76 9.00
N LEU A 4 2.79 -4.44 10.04
CA LEU A 4 1.40 -4.89 10.13
C LEU A 4 0.44 -3.69 10.30
N ASP A 5 0.80 -2.71 11.13
CA ASP A 5 0.05 -1.47 11.31
C ASP A 5 -0.02 -0.69 9.99
N MET A 6 1.08 -0.66 9.23
CA MET A 6 1.14 -0.01 7.93
C MET A 6 0.19 -0.68 6.93
N LEU A 7 0.18 -2.00 6.85
CA LEU A 7 -0.72 -2.76 5.99
C LEU A 7 -2.19 -2.58 6.39
N GLU A 8 -2.50 -2.53 7.69
CA GLU A 8 -3.87 -2.26 8.16
C GLU A 8 -4.34 -0.85 7.83
N LEU A 9 -3.50 0.16 8.02
CA LEU A 9 -3.81 1.53 7.66
C LEU A 9 -3.94 1.68 6.14
N ALA A 10 -3.08 1.03 5.36
CA ALA A 10 -3.17 1.03 3.91
C ALA A 10 -4.49 0.43 3.42
N ALA A 11 -4.87 -0.74 3.92
CA ALA A 11 -6.16 -1.36 3.60
C ALA A 11 -7.36 -0.49 4.04
N ARG A 12 -7.23 0.24 5.15
CA ARG A 12 -8.25 1.22 5.57
C ARG A 12 -8.40 2.37 4.58
N ALA A 13 -7.32 2.88 3.98
CA ALA A 13 -7.40 3.92 2.95
C ALA A 13 -8.18 3.46 1.71
N ALA A 14 -8.09 2.17 1.38
CA ALA A 14 -8.88 1.55 0.33
C ALA A 14 -10.34 1.24 0.74
N GLY A 15 -10.72 1.54 1.99
CA GLY A 15 -12.05 1.28 2.53
C GLY A 15 -12.31 -0.21 2.79
N TRP A 16 -11.27 -1.04 2.83
CA TRP A 16 -11.41 -2.48 3.03
C TRP A 16 -11.53 -2.84 4.50
N GLU A 17 -12.18 -3.97 4.79
CA GLU A 17 -12.13 -4.54 6.12
C GLU A 17 -10.82 -5.29 6.35
N THR A 18 -10.29 -5.18 7.56
CA THR A 18 -9.01 -5.78 7.95
C THR A 18 -9.17 -6.66 9.17
N LYS A 19 -8.44 -7.76 9.21
CA LYS A 19 -8.24 -8.55 10.43
C LYS A 19 -6.82 -9.09 10.48
N ARG A 20 -6.26 -9.19 11.69
CA ARG A 20 -5.02 -9.93 11.92
C ARG A 20 -5.34 -11.42 12.00
N HIS A 21 -4.57 -12.23 11.31
CA HIS A 21 -4.67 -13.67 11.35
C HIS A 21 -3.32 -14.24 11.80
N THR A 22 -3.32 -14.85 12.98
CA THR A 22 -2.11 -15.42 13.59
C THR A 22 -2.16 -16.94 13.50
N VAL A 23 -1.12 -17.54 12.92
CA VAL A 23 -0.94 -18.99 12.86
C VAL A 23 0.38 -19.31 13.53
N ARG A 24 0.32 -20.01 14.67
CA ARG A 24 1.47 -20.25 15.55
C ARG A 24 2.09 -18.89 15.93
N ASP A 25 3.30 -18.61 15.44
CA ASP A 25 4.06 -17.40 15.76
C ASP A 25 4.07 -16.37 14.62
N LEU A 26 3.37 -16.64 13.51
CA LEU A 26 3.32 -15.75 12.35
C LEU A 26 1.98 -15.01 12.30
N THR A 27 2.02 -13.68 12.32
CA THR A 27 0.85 -12.81 12.15
C THR A 27 0.86 -12.16 10.78
N ALA A 28 -0.25 -12.30 10.05
CA ALA A 28 -0.46 -11.69 8.74
C ALA A 28 -1.77 -10.88 8.71
N ILE A 29 -1.84 -9.91 7.80
CA ILE A 29 -3.06 -9.15 7.56
C ILE A 29 -3.92 -9.89 6.54
N HIS A 30 -5.20 -10.03 6.84
CA HIS A 30 -6.21 -10.43 5.87
C HIS A 30 -7.16 -9.28 5.62
N VAL A 31 -7.55 -9.12 4.35
CA VAL A 31 -8.47 -8.08 3.92
C VAL A 31 -9.71 -8.68 3.28
N ARG A 32 -10.79 -7.91 3.32
CA ARG A 32 -12.02 -8.14 2.58
C ARG A 32 -12.42 -6.82 1.90
N PRO A 33 -12.29 -6.71 0.55
CA PRO A 33 -12.54 -5.45 -0.16
C PRO A 33 -14.00 -4.97 -0.15
N HIS A 34 -14.97 -5.89 -0.12
CA HIS A 34 -16.40 -5.60 0.00
C HIS A 34 -17.11 -6.75 0.73
N ALA A 35 -18.33 -6.52 1.24
CA ALA A 35 -19.01 -7.44 2.16
C ALA A 35 -19.13 -8.90 1.65
N THR A 36 -19.30 -9.10 0.34
CA THR A 36 -19.42 -10.41 -0.31
C THR A 36 -18.10 -11.05 -0.73
N ALA A 37 -16.97 -10.34 -0.63
CA ALA A 37 -15.67 -10.89 -0.96
C ALA A 37 -15.20 -11.89 0.10
N THR A 38 -14.43 -12.89 -0.31
CA THR A 38 -13.75 -13.80 0.61
C THR A 38 -12.58 -13.10 1.29
N TRP A 39 -12.33 -13.47 2.54
CA TRP A 39 -11.13 -13.02 3.25
C TRP A 39 -9.89 -13.61 2.57
N ARG A 40 -8.91 -12.77 2.26
CA ARG A 40 -7.64 -13.20 1.66
C ARG A 40 -6.46 -12.56 2.38
N ALA A 41 -5.31 -13.24 2.34
CA ALA A 41 -4.06 -12.64 2.80
C ALA A 41 -3.74 -11.40 1.97
N PHE A 42 -3.12 -10.42 2.61
CA PHE A 42 -2.77 -9.14 2.02
C PHE A 42 -1.36 -8.73 2.44
N ASP A 43 -0.53 -8.45 1.45
CA ASP A 43 0.82 -7.95 1.63
C ASP A 43 1.21 -7.06 0.44
N SER A 44 0.84 -5.78 0.46
CA SER A 44 1.21 -4.83 -0.61
C SER A 44 2.70 -4.50 -0.66
N ILE A 45 3.50 -4.94 0.33
CA ILE A 45 4.96 -4.77 0.32
C ILE A 45 5.59 -5.93 -0.45
N GLY A 46 5.16 -7.16 -0.19
CA GLY A 46 5.65 -8.37 -0.85
C GLY A 46 4.98 -8.68 -2.20
N SER A 47 3.72 -8.32 -2.39
CA SER A 47 2.90 -8.69 -3.57
C SER A 47 2.64 -7.50 -4.49
N ARG A 48 3.04 -7.63 -5.76
CA ARG A 48 2.76 -6.64 -6.81
C ARG A 48 1.26 -6.48 -7.06
N ALA A 49 0.52 -7.59 -7.06
CA ALA A 49 -0.92 -7.59 -7.29
C ALA A 49 -1.66 -6.82 -6.18
N ASP A 50 -1.26 -7.05 -4.93
CA ASP A 50 -1.86 -6.35 -3.78
C ASP A 50 -1.56 -4.86 -3.80
N ALA A 51 -0.34 -4.46 -4.15
CA ALA A 51 0.02 -3.06 -4.28
C ALA A 51 -0.77 -2.35 -5.38
N PHE A 52 -0.97 -3.01 -6.53
CA PHE A 52 -1.73 -2.45 -7.64
C PHE A 52 -3.24 -2.34 -7.34
N GLU A 53 -3.81 -3.36 -6.70
CA GLU A 53 -5.21 -3.32 -6.25
C GLU A 53 -5.41 -2.21 -5.20
N LEU A 54 -4.46 -2.08 -4.27
CA LEU A 54 -4.44 -1.03 -3.26
C LEU A 54 -4.38 0.36 -3.89
N SER A 55 -3.48 0.59 -4.86
CA SER A 55 -3.36 1.92 -5.50
C SER A 55 -4.65 2.31 -6.21
N SER A 56 -5.29 1.34 -6.87
CA SER A 56 -6.57 1.56 -7.55
C SER A 56 -7.69 1.88 -6.57
N ALA A 57 -7.82 1.11 -5.48
CA ALA A 57 -8.89 1.29 -4.50
C ALA A 57 -8.71 2.56 -3.65
N ALA A 58 -7.47 2.90 -3.29
CA ALA A 58 -7.14 4.10 -2.53
C ALA A 58 -6.96 5.36 -3.40
N ARG A 59 -7.16 5.26 -4.72
CA ARG A 59 -7.00 6.36 -5.69
C ARG A 59 -5.63 7.03 -5.59
N ILE A 60 -4.60 6.19 -5.56
CA ILE A 60 -3.20 6.58 -5.54
C ILE A 60 -2.67 6.52 -6.96
N ASP A 61 -2.17 7.64 -7.48
CA ASP A 61 -1.37 7.62 -8.70
C ASP A 61 0.11 7.58 -8.37
N VAL A 62 0.86 6.92 -9.25
CA VAL A 62 2.29 6.69 -9.10
C VAL A 62 3.00 7.30 -10.30
N THR A 63 4.03 8.10 -10.04
CA THR A 63 4.91 8.66 -11.06
C THR A 63 6.32 8.11 -10.88
N HIS A 64 6.95 7.72 -11.99
CA HIS A 64 8.29 7.16 -11.99
C HIS A 64 9.27 8.19 -12.54
N PHE A 65 10.34 8.43 -11.79
CA PHE A 65 11.47 9.26 -12.21
C PHE A 65 12.72 8.39 -12.41
N ALA A 66 13.77 8.99 -12.97
CA ALA A 66 15.03 8.29 -13.20
C ALA A 66 15.61 7.72 -11.89
N ASP A 67 15.46 8.43 -10.78
CA ASP A 67 16.20 8.13 -9.55
C ASP A 67 15.28 7.70 -8.41
N TYR A 68 13.97 7.93 -8.55
CA TYR A 68 12.98 7.72 -7.49
C TYR A 68 11.59 7.40 -8.03
N VAL A 69 10.71 6.94 -7.14
CA VAL A 69 9.27 6.74 -7.41
C VAL A 69 8.47 7.61 -6.45
N THR A 70 7.36 8.16 -6.95
CA THR A 70 6.44 8.99 -6.17
C THR A 70 5.03 8.44 -6.18
N ALA A 71 4.37 8.42 -5.02
CA ALA A 71 2.95 8.08 -4.90
C ALA A 71 2.15 9.27 -4.33
N HIS A 72 0.99 9.54 -4.90
CA HIS A 72 0.12 10.64 -4.49
C HIS A 72 -1.37 10.24 -4.49
N ALA A 73 -2.17 10.81 -3.59
CA ALA A 73 -3.62 10.61 -3.57
C ALA A 73 -4.38 11.92 -3.48
N GLY A 74 -5.42 12.06 -4.30
CA GLY A 74 -6.24 13.26 -4.44
C GLY A 74 -7.58 13.17 -3.73
N ALA A 75 -7.63 13.56 -2.46
CA ALA A 75 -8.85 14.02 -1.79
C ALA A 75 -8.49 15.13 -0.77
N GLY A 76 -8.13 16.31 -1.27
CA GLY A 76 -7.97 17.53 -0.45
C GLY A 76 -6.61 17.77 0.21
N ALA A 77 -5.68 16.81 0.19
CA ALA A 77 -4.30 17.02 0.67
C ALA A 77 -3.28 16.31 -0.23
N PHE A 78 -2.54 17.09 -1.02
CA PHE A 78 -1.42 16.57 -1.80
C PHE A 78 -0.33 16.06 -0.86
N ARG A 79 0.06 14.79 -1.00
CA ARG A 79 1.19 14.21 -0.29
C ARG A 79 2.09 13.52 -1.27
N HIS A 80 3.37 13.85 -1.18
CA HIS A 80 4.42 13.38 -2.07
C HIS A 80 5.35 12.47 -1.26
N PHE A 81 5.48 11.21 -1.67
CA PHE A 81 6.40 10.26 -1.07
C PHE A 81 7.46 9.90 -2.09
N THR A 82 8.70 10.37 -1.91
CA THR A 82 9.82 9.95 -2.73
C THR A 82 10.52 8.75 -2.09
N HIS A 83 10.89 7.77 -2.91
CA HIS A 83 11.83 6.72 -2.49
C HIS A 83 13.08 6.83 -3.34
N ASP A 84 14.12 7.42 -2.74
CA ASP A 84 15.36 7.83 -3.40
C ASP A 84 16.44 6.71 -3.42
N ASP A 85 16.07 5.48 -3.03
CA ASP A 85 17.01 4.36 -2.88
C ASP A 85 16.96 3.38 -4.07
N ILE A 86 16.86 3.88 -5.31
CA ILE A 86 17.07 3.03 -6.48
C ILE A 86 18.58 2.99 -6.75
N ASP A 87 19.28 1.99 -6.18
CA ASP A 87 20.68 1.73 -6.53
C ASP A 87 20.75 1.12 -7.94
N ALA A 88 20.78 2.00 -8.93
CA ALA A 88 20.79 1.65 -10.33
C ALA A 88 22.18 1.30 -10.87
N ARG A 89 23.22 1.23 -10.02
CA ARG A 89 24.59 1.43 -10.53
C ARG A 89 25.17 0.27 -11.34
N HIS A 90 24.68 -0.98 -11.27
CA HIS A 90 25.42 -2.09 -11.89
C HIS A 90 24.65 -3.27 -12.53
N ASP A 91 23.31 -3.34 -12.54
CA ASP A 91 22.58 -4.43 -13.21
C ASP A 91 21.15 -4.02 -13.64
N VAL A 92 20.81 -4.17 -14.92
CA VAL A 92 19.50 -3.82 -15.49
C VAL A 92 18.37 -4.67 -14.87
N GLY A 93 18.63 -5.93 -14.53
CA GLY A 93 17.67 -6.79 -13.84
C GLY A 93 17.43 -6.36 -12.38
N ALA A 94 18.48 -5.86 -11.71
CA ALA A 94 18.39 -5.29 -10.37
C ALA A 94 17.62 -3.96 -10.38
N GLN A 95 17.80 -3.13 -11.41
CA GLN A 95 17.07 -1.85 -11.55
C GLN A 95 15.55 -2.05 -11.61
N GLN A 96 15.06 -3.02 -12.38
CA GLN A 96 13.62 -3.31 -12.45
C GLN A 96 13.09 -3.79 -11.09
N SER A 97 13.79 -4.72 -10.45
CA SER A 97 13.39 -5.30 -9.17
C SER A 97 13.36 -4.23 -8.05
N GLU A 98 14.35 -3.34 -8.03
CA GLU A 98 14.42 -2.22 -7.09
C GLU A 98 13.32 -1.19 -7.35
N ARG A 99 13.02 -0.89 -8.62
CA ARG A 99 11.88 -0.02 -8.97
C ARG A 99 10.56 -0.59 -8.50
N GLU A 100 10.34 -1.89 -8.65
CA GLU A 100 9.12 -2.55 -8.19
C GLU A 100 9.03 -2.58 -6.65
N ARG A 101 10.16 -2.79 -5.96
CA ARG A 101 10.24 -2.67 -4.50
C ARG A 101 9.89 -1.25 -4.05
N ALA A 102 10.52 -0.23 -4.64
CA ALA A 102 10.27 1.18 -4.35
C ALA A 102 8.81 1.56 -4.64
N THR A 103 8.24 1.10 -5.75
CA THR A 103 6.84 1.36 -6.11
C THR A 103 5.87 0.80 -5.09
N ARG A 104 6.02 -0.49 -4.74
CA ARG A 104 5.17 -1.15 -3.73
C ARG A 104 5.22 -0.43 -2.39
N ARG A 105 6.43 0.00 -1.99
CA ARG A 105 6.64 0.72 -0.74
C ARG A 105 6.02 2.12 -0.77
N ALA A 106 6.22 2.88 -1.84
CA ALA A 106 5.66 4.22 -2.01
C ALA A 106 4.12 4.18 -1.97
N ILE A 107 3.49 3.22 -2.68
CA ILE A 107 2.04 3.01 -2.64
C ILE A 107 1.59 2.69 -1.21
N THR A 108 2.23 1.72 -0.57
CA THR A 108 1.81 1.25 0.77
C THR A 108 1.95 2.34 1.82
N GLU A 109 3.05 3.09 1.82
CA GLU A 109 3.29 4.17 2.77
C GLU A 109 2.33 5.34 2.54
N CYS A 110 2.07 5.69 1.27
CA CYS A 110 1.07 6.70 0.90
C CYS A 110 -0.32 6.29 1.41
N ALA A 111 -0.75 5.06 1.12
CA ALA A 111 -2.01 4.49 1.58
C ALA A 111 -2.09 4.49 3.12
N ALA A 112 -1.06 4.04 3.82
CA ALA A 112 -1.06 3.99 5.28
C ALA A 112 -1.24 5.37 5.90
N LEU A 113 -0.66 6.41 5.31
CA LEU A 113 -0.82 7.78 5.79
C LEU A 113 -2.21 8.35 5.48
N ILE A 114 -2.82 7.96 4.36
CA ILE A 114 -4.23 8.26 4.08
C ILE A 114 -5.11 7.58 5.11
N GLY A 115 -4.94 6.28 5.36
CA GLY A 115 -5.80 5.55 6.30
C GLY A 115 -5.56 5.88 7.77
N ARG A 116 -4.43 6.52 8.10
CA ARG A 116 -4.23 7.12 9.42
C ARG A 116 -5.11 8.36 9.61
N ASP A 117 -5.28 9.16 8.54
CA ASP A 117 -5.86 10.49 8.61
C ASP A 117 -7.34 10.52 8.20
N VAL A 118 -7.73 9.63 7.29
CA VAL A 118 -9.12 9.28 7.02
C VAL A 118 -9.57 8.38 8.17
N GLY A 119 -10.49 8.86 9.01
CA GLY A 119 -11.13 8.08 10.07
C GLY A 119 -11.90 6.86 9.52
N ALA A 120 -12.85 6.32 10.29
CA ALA A 120 -13.62 5.15 9.84
C ALA A 120 -14.21 5.36 8.42
N PRO A 121 -14.23 4.31 7.55
CA PRO A 121 -14.66 4.46 6.16
C PRO A 121 -16.05 5.09 6.04
N TRP A 122 -16.23 6.01 5.10
CA TRP A 122 -17.46 6.76 4.82
C TRP A 122 -18.71 5.87 4.60
N TRP A 123 -18.53 4.58 4.29
CA TRP A 123 -19.61 3.61 4.17
C TRP A 123 -20.11 3.02 5.51
N ARG A 124 -19.46 3.31 6.64
CA ARG A 124 -19.96 2.98 7.99
C ARG A 124 -20.85 4.08 8.59
N THR A 125 -21.02 5.21 7.89
CA THR A 125 -21.80 6.36 8.35
C THR A 125 -23.10 6.57 7.56
N VAL A 126 -23.55 5.56 6.80
CA VAL A 126 -24.83 5.60 6.09
C VAL A 126 -25.69 4.42 6.51
#